data_AF-A0A352GL02-F1
#
_entry.id   AF-A0A352GL02-F1
#
_cell.length_a   1.000
_cell.length_b   1.000
_cell.length_c   1.000
_cell.angle_alpha   90.00
_cell.angle_beta   90.00
_cell.angle_gamma   90.00
#
_symmetry.space_group_name_H-M   'P 1'
#
loop_
_entity.id
_entity.type
_entity.pdbx_description
1 polymer ?
#
loop_
_entity_poly.entity_id
_entity_poly.type
_entity_poly.pdbx_seq_one_letter_code
_entity_poly.pdbx_strand_id
1 'polypeptide(L)'
;MIFILTLSGALMALMAAVEILHFRRVRRFTFLTAAHALIAAGYCLPAFLLWFLPGTPWEMGSRGAADPNPWGIRLYLIDLADHLNLPEGAFVNAGIILFGAYGSMLVGYFLMRRAPVPPLISAELPRSWLLIIGFGLGIAATVAMAVYASQFTGLRNLVDNGIHVRTGNITVKWGYLQVLAQVGLTAFLILISGALRLPGWRKYLVITFAAAVWFVALVRILHVGGRLELGAFIFIPVLALGFLAKSKGHAIFAFAVVGAAALIVLNTSHSFSHDPLGEIITILSNMQRALNDHIVFALADFGFPHIVSAHTLTVVPEIIGFRYFIDLPLGLAYMLPNFSGVETLPPMILSLQVKLLPWIPVDLFSFGYYSLGTLGVLITFAAFGALLALFDGWLTESSGWLGQTLRAAWLFYLPFRLLYADPYAALQSGFGLIAGTVLIAVLALWAAWRRRGA
;
A
#
# COMPACT_ATOMS: atom_id res chain seq x y z
N MET A 1 0.51 21.17 -23.14
CA MET A 1 1.51 20.07 -22.92
C MET A 1 2.94 20.45 -22.49
N ILE A 2 3.75 21.21 -23.24
CA ILE A 2 5.19 21.42 -22.92
C ILE A 2 5.43 21.83 -21.45
N PHE A 3 4.58 22.71 -20.93
CA PHE A 3 4.65 23.17 -19.55
C PHE A 3 4.53 22.06 -18.51
N ILE A 4 3.69 21.03 -18.73
CA ILE A 4 3.57 19.92 -17.77
C ILE A 4 4.80 19.04 -17.74
N LEU A 5 5.45 18.82 -18.90
CA LEU A 5 6.73 18.12 -18.97
C LEU A 5 7.81 18.89 -18.22
N THR A 6 7.82 20.22 -18.36
CA THR A 6 8.75 21.08 -17.61
C THR A 6 8.52 21.00 -16.10
N LEU A 7 7.27 21.06 -15.65
CA LEU A 7 6.92 20.90 -14.23
C LEU A 7 7.32 19.52 -13.69
N SER A 8 6.96 18.44 -14.38
CA SER A 8 7.32 17.08 -13.98
C SER A 8 8.84 16.87 -13.93
N GLY A 9 9.57 17.37 -14.95
CA GLY A 9 11.02 17.32 -14.99
C GLY A 9 11.68 18.13 -13.88
N ALA A 10 11.19 19.34 -13.61
CA ALA A 10 11.68 20.18 -12.52
C ALA A 10 11.42 19.54 -11.15
N LEU A 11 10.25 18.92 -10.95
CA LEU A 11 9.91 18.23 -9.70
C LEU A 11 10.80 16.99 -9.49
N MET A 12 11.04 16.20 -10.54
CA MET A 12 11.98 15.07 -10.49
C MET A 12 13.40 15.52 -10.16
N ALA A 13 13.88 16.59 -10.80
CA ALA A 13 15.21 17.15 -10.51
C ALA A 13 15.32 17.66 -9.07
N LEU A 14 14.28 18.31 -8.56
CA LEU A 14 14.20 18.76 -7.17
C LEU A 14 14.23 17.58 -6.20
N MET A 15 13.41 16.54 -6.41
CA MET A 15 13.41 15.32 -5.59
C MET A 15 14.77 14.65 -5.59
N ALA A 16 15.42 14.55 -6.76
CA ALA A 16 16.77 14.00 -6.87
C ALA A 16 17.80 14.83 -6.10
N ALA A 17 17.73 16.17 -6.19
CA ALA A 17 18.63 17.06 -5.45
C ALA A 17 18.43 16.92 -3.93
N VAL A 18 17.18 16.89 -3.46
CA VAL A 18 16.85 16.68 -2.04
C VAL A 18 17.35 15.31 -1.58
N GLU A 19 17.15 14.25 -2.38
CA GLU A 19 17.62 12.91 -2.07
C GLU A 19 19.14 12.85 -2.01
N ILE A 20 19.87 13.47 -2.94
CA ILE A 20 21.35 13.53 -2.90
C ILE A 20 21.83 14.21 -1.61
N LEU A 21 21.23 15.34 -1.25
CA LEU A 21 21.57 16.06 -0.01
C LEU A 21 21.23 15.25 1.24
N HIS A 22 20.06 14.60 1.24
CA HIS A 22 19.59 13.78 2.34
C HIS A 22 20.44 12.51 2.51
N PHE A 23 20.70 11.79 1.42
CA PHE A 23 21.50 10.57 1.37
C PHE A 23 22.96 10.82 1.74
N ARG A 24 23.53 11.97 1.38
CA ARG A 24 24.88 12.37 1.87
C ARG A 24 24.94 12.43 3.40
N ARG A 25 23.85 12.79 4.06
CA ARG A 25 23.76 12.87 5.53
C ARG A 25 23.41 11.53 6.17
N VAL A 26 22.41 10.82 5.65
CA VAL A 26 21.82 9.62 6.28
C VAL A 26 22.46 8.32 5.78
N ARG A 27 22.94 8.29 4.54
CA ARG A 27 23.58 7.14 3.85
C ARG A 27 22.75 5.86 3.85
N ARG A 28 21.42 5.98 3.90
CA ARG A 28 20.47 4.86 3.96
C ARG A 28 19.23 5.20 3.15
N PHE A 29 18.53 4.15 2.70
CA PHE A 29 17.22 4.27 2.09
C PHE A 29 16.16 4.54 3.18
N THR A 30 15.38 5.61 3.00
CA THR A 30 14.42 6.11 3.99
C THR A 30 12.98 6.01 3.48
N PHE A 31 12.02 6.27 4.37
CA PHE A 31 10.61 6.44 3.98
C PHE A 31 10.44 7.62 3.01
N LEU A 32 11.20 8.70 3.21
CA LEU A 32 11.24 9.81 2.26
C LEU A 32 11.78 9.38 0.88
N THR A 33 12.83 8.55 0.84
CA THR A 33 13.38 8.01 -0.42
C THR A 33 12.31 7.21 -1.18
N ALA A 34 11.55 6.36 -0.48
CA ALA A 34 10.47 5.59 -1.09
C ALA A 34 9.33 6.50 -1.60
N ALA A 35 8.97 7.53 -0.84
CA ALA A 35 7.98 8.52 -1.27
C ALA A 35 8.44 9.29 -2.52
N HIS A 36 9.70 9.72 -2.59
CA HIS A 36 10.27 10.35 -3.79
C HIS A 36 10.16 9.46 -5.02
N ALA A 37 10.52 8.18 -4.89
CA ALA A 37 10.45 7.22 -5.99
C ALA A 37 9.01 7.05 -6.49
N LEU A 38 8.03 6.95 -5.58
CA LEU A 38 6.63 6.80 -5.97
C LEU A 38 6.00 8.10 -6.50
N ILE A 39 6.36 9.28 -5.99
CA ILE A 39 5.90 10.54 -6.58
C ILE A 39 6.45 10.69 -8.00
N ALA A 40 7.73 10.35 -8.20
CA ALA A 40 8.35 10.35 -9.52
C ALA A 40 7.64 9.37 -10.46
N ALA A 41 7.41 8.13 -10.03
CA ALA A 41 6.75 7.11 -10.84
C ALA A 41 5.28 7.43 -11.12
N GLY A 42 4.54 7.94 -10.13
CA GLY A 42 3.09 8.07 -10.22
C GLY A 42 2.55 9.42 -10.69
N TYR A 43 3.34 10.50 -10.57
CA TYR A 43 2.90 11.83 -10.99
C TYR A 43 3.81 12.48 -12.04
N CYS A 44 5.12 12.20 -12.01
CA CYS A 44 6.06 12.90 -12.90
C CYS A 44 6.29 12.12 -14.20
N LEU A 45 6.66 10.85 -14.10
CA LEU A 45 6.93 9.96 -15.22
C LEU A 45 5.74 9.83 -16.19
N PRO A 46 4.47 9.74 -15.74
CA PRO A 46 3.33 9.60 -16.64
C PRO A 46 3.24 10.72 -17.67
N ALA A 47 3.56 11.97 -17.29
CA ALA A 47 3.58 13.09 -18.23
C ALA A 47 4.55 12.84 -19.40
N PHE A 48 5.71 12.24 -19.14
CA PHE A 48 6.67 11.86 -20.18
C PHE A 48 6.20 10.66 -20.99
N LEU A 49 5.64 9.64 -20.33
CA LEU A 49 5.12 8.44 -21.02
C LEU A 49 4.02 8.82 -22.01
N LEU A 50 3.11 9.71 -21.63
CA LEU A 50 2.04 10.20 -22.50
C LEU A 50 2.56 10.93 -23.74
N TRP A 51 3.69 11.62 -23.64
CA TRP A 51 4.24 12.39 -24.74
C TRP A 51 5.13 11.56 -25.68
N PHE A 52 5.91 10.62 -25.14
CA PHE A 52 6.98 9.96 -25.88
C PHE A 52 6.65 8.52 -26.32
N LEU A 53 5.66 7.86 -25.70
CA LEU A 53 5.30 6.50 -26.10
C LEU A 53 4.18 6.52 -27.14
N PRO A 54 4.40 5.94 -28.33
CA PRO A 54 3.31 5.77 -29.30
C PRO A 54 2.27 4.84 -28.70
N GLY A 55 0.98 5.14 -28.85
CA GLY A 55 -0.05 4.20 -28.42
C GLY A 55 0.00 2.88 -29.23
N THR A 56 -0.42 1.76 -28.62
CA THR A 56 -0.48 0.36 -29.15
C THR A 56 -1.91 -0.20 -29.41
N PRO A 57 -2.36 -0.61 -30.61
CA PRO A 57 -3.81 -0.79 -30.95
C PRO A 57 -4.70 -1.53 -29.91
N TRP A 58 -6.00 -1.21 -29.88
CA TRP A 58 -6.98 -1.82 -28.97
C TRP A 58 -6.99 -3.36 -29.08
N GLU A 59 -6.56 -4.07 -28.04
CA GLU A 59 -6.71 -5.53 -27.96
C GLU A 59 -8.01 -5.88 -27.22
N MET A 60 -8.83 -6.77 -27.81
CA MET A 60 -9.99 -7.31 -27.11
C MET A 60 -9.52 -8.10 -25.88
N GLY A 61 -10.11 -7.82 -24.71
CA GLY A 61 -9.77 -8.52 -23.47
C GLY A 61 -9.90 -10.04 -23.58
N SER A 62 -9.33 -10.77 -22.62
CA SER A 62 -9.26 -12.24 -22.58
C SER A 62 -10.61 -12.98 -22.62
N ARG A 63 -11.74 -12.26 -22.52
CA ARG A 63 -13.11 -12.80 -22.62
C ARG A 63 -13.82 -12.50 -23.94
N GLY A 64 -13.14 -11.90 -24.92
CA GLY A 64 -13.70 -11.58 -26.22
C GLY A 64 -14.86 -10.58 -26.18
N ALA A 65 -15.64 -10.50 -27.26
CA ALA A 65 -16.69 -9.50 -27.47
C ALA A 65 -17.91 -9.57 -26.52
N ALA A 66 -18.02 -10.62 -25.69
CA ALA A 66 -19.16 -10.82 -24.78
C ALA A 66 -19.00 -10.13 -23.42
N ASP A 67 -17.76 -9.82 -23.04
CA ASP A 67 -17.40 -9.05 -21.86
C ASP A 67 -16.21 -8.20 -22.31
N PRO A 68 -16.45 -7.22 -23.22
CA PRO A 68 -15.38 -6.40 -23.74
C PRO A 68 -14.75 -5.76 -22.51
N ASN A 69 -13.53 -6.18 -22.16
CA ASN A 69 -12.70 -5.33 -21.34
C ASN A 69 -12.65 -4.02 -22.13
N PRO A 70 -13.26 -2.92 -21.66
CA PRO A 70 -13.24 -1.66 -22.42
C PRO A 70 -11.81 -1.10 -22.54
N TRP A 71 -10.85 -1.80 -21.95
CA TRP A 71 -9.50 -1.34 -21.71
C TRP A 71 -8.50 -2.44 -22.11
N GLY A 72 -8.36 -2.75 -23.42
CA GLY A 72 -7.23 -3.50 -24.04
C GLY A 72 -5.81 -3.12 -23.57
N ILE A 73 -4.76 -3.16 -24.40
CA ILE A 73 -3.37 -2.89 -23.94
C ILE A 73 -2.80 -1.64 -24.65
N ARG A 74 -3.29 -0.43 -24.29
CA ARG A 74 -2.58 0.88 -24.43
C ARG A 74 -2.32 1.48 -23.06
N LEU A 75 -1.35 2.40 -22.96
CA LEU A 75 -1.31 3.39 -21.88
C LEU A 75 -2.64 4.17 -21.86
N TYR A 76 -3.60 3.69 -21.05
CA TYR A 76 -4.97 4.21 -20.89
C TYR A 76 -5.08 5.67 -20.56
N LEU A 77 -3.97 6.33 -20.26
CA LEU A 77 -3.99 7.64 -19.67
C LEU A 77 -4.54 8.72 -20.62
N ILE A 78 -4.17 8.71 -21.92
CA ILE A 78 -4.70 9.70 -22.89
C ILE A 78 -6.14 9.36 -23.27
N ASP A 79 -6.42 8.12 -23.67
CA ASP A 79 -7.77 7.72 -24.09
C ASP A 79 -8.79 7.92 -22.94
N LEU A 80 -8.38 7.68 -21.69
CA LEU A 80 -9.20 7.96 -20.52
C LEU A 80 -9.35 9.46 -20.28
N ALA A 81 -8.28 10.25 -20.43
CA ALA A 81 -8.36 11.70 -20.33
C ALA A 81 -9.33 12.29 -21.37
N ASP A 82 -9.28 11.79 -22.60
CA ASP A 82 -10.16 12.17 -23.70
C ASP A 82 -11.61 11.72 -23.44
N HIS A 83 -11.81 10.48 -22.97
CA HIS A 83 -13.12 9.95 -22.61
C HIS A 83 -13.79 10.77 -21.50
N LEU A 84 -13.01 11.19 -20.50
CA LEU A 84 -13.44 12.04 -19.40
C LEU A 84 -13.52 13.52 -19.81
N ASN A 85 -13.15 13.86 -21.05
CA ASN A 85 -13.09 15.22 -21.58
C ASN A 85 -12.31 16.18 -20.65
N LEU A 86 -11.17 15.72 -20.12
CA LEU A 86 -10.37 16.49 -19.19
C LEU A 86 -9.67 17.66 -19.92
N PRO A 87 -9.87 18.90 -19.48
CA PRO A 87 -9.23 20.04 -20.11
C PRO A 87 -7.73 20.01 -19.83
N GLU A 88 -6.90 20.39 -20.81
CA GLU A 88 -5.44 20.49 -20.63
C GLU A 88 -5.04 21.34 -19.40
N GLY A 89 -5.84 22.38 -19.11
CA GLY A 89 -5.64 23.24 -17.94
C GLY A 89 -5.72 22.50 -16.61
N ALA A 90 -6.51 21.43 -16.50
CA ALA A 90 -6.61 20.62 -15.28
C ALA A 90 -5.29 19.91 -14.97
N PHE A 91 -4.64 19.34 -15.99
CA PHE A 91 -3.33 18.70 -15.82
C PHE A 91 -2.25 19.71 -15.38
N VAL A 92 -2.25 20.91 -15.97
CA VAL A 92 -1.33 21.99 -15.57
C VAL A 92 -1.57 22.41 -14.12
N ASN A 93 -2.82 22.62 -13.73
CA ASN A 93 -3.17 23.00 -12.36
C ASN A 93 -2.79 21.90 -11.36
N ALA A 94 -3.03 20.64 -11.69
CA ALA A 94 -2.61 19.50 -10.87
C ALA A 94 -1.08 19.50 -10.67
N GLY A 95 -0.31 19.75 -11.73
CA GLY A 95 1.15 19.87 -11.66
C GLY A 95 1.63 21.01 -10.76
N ILE A 96 1.01 22.20 -10.84
CA ILE A 96 1.34 23.35 -9.98
C ILE A 96 1.02 23.05 -8.52
N ILE A 97 -0.17 22.52 -8.24
CA ILE A 97 -0.59 22.16 -6.88
C ILE A 97 0.33 21.09 -6.31
N LEU A 98 0.71 20.07 -7.11
CA LEU A 98 1.64 19.03 -6.69
C LEU A 98 3.01 19.57 -6.31
N PHE A 99 3.50 20.59 -7.01
CA PHE A 99 4.75 21.28 -6.67
C PHE A 99 4.66 21.92 -5.27
N GLY A 100 3.57 22.62 -4.99
CA GLY A 100 3.28 23.18 -3.67
C GLY A 100 3.12 22.10 -2.60
N ALA A 101 2.42 21.01 -2.93
CA ALA A 101 2.20 19.87 -2.06
C ALA A 101 3.52 19.19 -1.68
N TYR A 102 4.43 18.99 -2.63
CA TYR A 102 5.76 18.47 -2.37
C TYR A 102 6.56 19.39 -1.43
N GLY A 103 6.50 20.71 -1.64
CA GLY A 103 7.08 21.68 -0.72
C GLY A 103 6.54 21.54 0.70
N SER A 104 5.21 21.45 0.85
CA SER A 104 4.55 21.21 2.14
C SER A 104 4.95 19.88 2.79
N MET A 105 5.10 18.81 2.02
CA MET A 105 5.60 17.51 2.50
C MET A 105 7.01 17.63 3.07
N LEU A 106 7.92 18.32 2.36
CA LEU A 106 9.27 18.56 2.88
C LEU A 106 9.25 19.39 4.17
N VAL A 107 8.43 20.44 4.23
CA VAL A 107 8.27 21.25 5.45
C VAL A 107 7.82 20.37 6.62
N GLY A 108 6.75 19.59 6.45
CA GLY A 108 6.26 18.67 7.48
C GLY A 108 7.32 17.65 7.90
N TYR A 109 8.05 17.08 6.94
CA TYR A 109 9.14 16.13 7.19
C TYR A 109 10.26 16.75 8.02
N PHE A 110 10.80 17.90 7.60
CA PHE A 110 11.94 18.52 8.27
C PHE A 110 11.58 19.14 9.62
N LEU A 111 10.35 19.62 9.80
CA LEU A 111 9.85 20.05 11.11
C LEU A 111 9.77 18.87 12.07
N MET A 112 9.15 17.76 11.64
CA MET A 112 8.94 16.61 12.50
C MET A 112 10.22 15.81 12.77
N ARG A 113 11.24 15.89 11.88
CA ARG A 113 12.56 15.29 12.13
C ARG A 113 13.27 15.85 13.37
N ARG A 114 12.86 17.03 13.86
CA ARG A 114 13.37 17.61 15.11
C ARG A 114 12.76 16.97 16.35
N ALA A 115 11.69 16.19 16.22
CA ALA A 115 11.08 15.50 17.34
C ALA A 115 11.97 14.32 17.79
N PRO A 116 12.17 14.12 19.11
CA PRO A 116 12.99 13.04 19.64
C PRO A 116 12.23 11.71 19.60
N VAL A 117 12.17 11.09 18.42
CA VAL A 117 11.58 9.75 18.25
C VAL A 117 12.69 8.71 18.37
N PRO A 118 12.78 7.95 19.48
CA PRO A 118 13.82 6.94 19.64
C PRO A 118 13.56 5.77 18.69
N PRO A 119 14.62 5.15 18.13
CA PRO A 119 14.46 4.00 17.26
C PRO A 119 13.92 2.78 18.02
N LEU A 120 13.21 1.91 17.31
CA LEU A 120 12.71 0.66 17.87
C LEU A 120 13.86 -0.34 18.08
N ILE A 121 14.26 -0.55 19.33
CA ILE A 121 15.26 -1.54 19.69
C ILE A 121 14.54 -2.83 20.08
N SER A 122 14.39 -3.75 19.11
CA SER A 122 13.61 -4.98 19.33
C SER A 122 14.08 -5.75 20.57
N ALA A 123 15.40 -5.83 20.80
CA ALA A 123 16.01 -6.56 21.89
C ALA A 123 15.53 -6.12 23.29
N GLU A 124 15.14 -4.86 23.44
CA GLU A 124 14.69 -4.28 24.71
C GLU A 124 13.22 -4.59 25.02
N LEU A 125 12.46 -5.05 24.03
CA LEU A 125 11.07 -5.45 24.23
C LEU A 125 10.99 -6.75 25.04
N PRO A 126 10.16 -6.80 26.10
CA PRO A 126 10.01 -8.00 26.91
C PRO A 126 9.46 -9.18 26.09
N ARG A 127 10.23 -10.27 26.06
CA ARG A 127 9.90 -11.48 25.28
C ARG A 127 8.53 -12.05 25.63
N SER A 128 8.17 -12.10 26.92
CA SER A 128 6.87 -12.63 27.37
C SER A 128 5.71 -11.87 26.74
N TRP A 129 5.78 -10.55 26.72
CA TRP A 129 4.76 -9.70 26.12
C TRP A 129 4.70 -9.83 24.60
N LEU A 130 5.84 -9.97 23.92
CA LEU A 130 5.85 -10.28 22.48
C LEU A 130 5.11 -11.58 22.19
N LEU A 131 5.34 -12.64 22.98
CA LEU A 131 4.63 -13.91 22.82
C LEU A 131 3.14 -13.75 23.11
N ILE A 132 2.76 -13.10 24.21
CA ILE A 132 1.34 -12.87 24.57
C ILE A 132 0.60 -12.12 23.46
N ILE A 133 1.16 -11.01 22.97
CA ILE A 133 0.57 -10.22 21.88
C ILE A 133 0.50 -11.07 20.60
N GLY A 134 1.60 -11.73 20.23
CA GLY A 134 1.66 -12.57 19.03
C GLY A 134 0.66 -13.72 19.04
N PHE A 135 0.54 -14.44 20.16
CA PHE A 135 -0.45 -15.50 20.33
C PHE A 135 -1.87 -14.94 20.33
N GLY A 136 -2.13 -13.86 21.05
CA GLY A 136 -3.45 -13.22 21.11
C GLY A 136 -3.95 -12.81 19.73
N LEU A 137 -3.12 -12.09 18.96
CA LEU A 137 -3.43 -11.71 17.58
C LEU A 137 -3.54 -12.93 16.65
N GLY A 138 -2.66 -13.92 16.80
CA GLY A 138 -2.70 -15.13 15.98
C GLY A 138 -3.97 -15.95 16.19
N ILE A 139 -4.41 -16.11 17.44
CA ILE A 139 -5.68 -16.78 17.79
C ILE A 139 -6.85 -15.98 17.24
N ALA A 140 -6.86 -14.64 17.43
CA ALA A 140 -7.92 -13.78 16.89
C ALA A 140 -8.03 -13.91 15.36
N ALA A 141 -6.90 -13.89 14.63
CA ALA A 141 -6.89 -14.08 13.19
C ALA A 141 -7.41 -15.47 12.79
N THR A 142 -6.98 -16.52 13.49
CA THR A 142 -7.36 -17.90 13.21
C THR A 142 -8.85 -18.11 13.43
N VAL A 143 -9.38 -17.67 14.57
CA VAL A 143 -10.81 -17.78 14.90
C VAL A 143 -11.65 -16.96 13.93
N ALA A 144 -11.25 -15.70 13.67
CA ALA A 144 -11.97 -14.84 12.72
C ALA A 144 -12.03 -15.48 11.33
N MET A 145 -10.91 -16.01 10.85
CA MET A 145 -10.85 -16.65 9.54
C MET A 145 -11.61 -17.99 9.51
N ALA A 146 -11.55 -18.80 10.57
CA ALA A 146 -12.27 -20.06 10.65
C ALA A 146 -13.79 -19.85 10.64
N VAL A 147 -14.28 -18.88 11.41
CA VAL A 147 -15.68 -18.47 11.42
C VAL A 147 -16.04 -17.92 10.04
N TYR A 148 -15.30 -16.94 9.51
CA TYR A 148 -15.56 -16.41 8.16
C TYR A 148 -15.57 -17.48 7.07
N ALA A 149 -14.66 -18.46 7.12
CA ALA A 149 -14.55 -19.53 6.14
C ALA A 149 -15.69 -20.54 6.23
N SER A 150 -16.38 -20.67 7.37
CA SER A 150 -17.45 -21.66 7.55
C SER A 150 -18.70 -21.38 6.71
N GLN A 151 -18.81 -20.19 6.12
CA GLN A 151 -19.88 -19.87 5.16
C GLN A 151 -19.61 -20.43 3.75
N PHE A 152 -18.38 -20.91 3.49
CA PHE A 152 -17.98 -21.53 2.24
C PHE A 152 -17.88 -23.05 2.42
N THR A 153 -18.27 -23.81 1.41
CA THR A 153 -18.21 -25.28 1.40
C THR A 153 -16.79 -25.79 1.12
N GLY A 154 -15.82 -25.39 1.94
CA GLY A 154 -14.42 -25.80 1.88
C GLY A 154 -13.46 -24.72 1.39
N LEU A 155 -12.15 -24.98 1.56
CA LEU A 155 -11.06 -24.03 1.28
C LEU A 155 -10.99 -23.64 -0.21
N ARG A 156 -11.22 -24.60 -1.11
CA ARG A 156 -11.23 -24.33 -2.56
C ARG A 156 -12.32 -23.33 -2.92
N ASN A 157 -13.56 -23.58 -2.47
CA ASN A 157 -14.69 -22.70 -2.72
C ASN A 157 -14.49 -21.32 -2.06
N LEU A 158 -13.84 -21.24 -0.90
CA LEU A 158 -13.44 -19.97 -0.32
C LEU A 158 -12.54 -19.20 -1.30
N VAL A 159 -11.43 -19.78 -1.75
CA VAL A 159 -10.49 -19.10 -2.67
C VAL A 159 -11.18 -18.73 -3.99
N ASP A 160 -11.92 -19.66 -4.60
CA ASP A 160 -12.60 -19.45 -5.89
C ASP A 160 -13.64 -18.32 -5.84
N ASN A 161 -14.36 -18.17 -4.72
CA ASN A 161 -15.34 -17.09 -4.55
C ASN A 161 -14.72 -15.74 -4.17
N GLY A 162 -13.40 -15.69 -3.94
CA GLY A 162 -12.69 -14.50 -3.52
C GLY A 162 -12.90 -13.27 -4.41
N ILE A 163 -12.78 -13.45 -5.73
CA ILE A 163 -12.98 -12.36 -6.69
C ILE A 163 -14.42 -11.84 -6.66
N HIS A 164 -15.40 -12.74 -6.51
CA HIS A 164 -16.82 -12.37 -6.49
C HIS A 164 -17.18 -11.60 -5.21
N VAL A 165 -16.54 -11.91 -4.10
CA VAL A 165 -16.65 -11.11 -2.87
C VAL A 165 -16.01 -9.73 -3.09
N ARG A 166 -14.84 -9.65 -3.73
CA ARG A 166 -14.14 -8.38 -4.00
C ARG A 166 -14.89 -7.47 -4.98
N THR A 167 -15.54 -8.04 -6.00
CA THR A 167 -16.34 -7.28 -6.97
C THR A 167 -17.75 -6.97 -6.47
N GLY A 168 -18.14 -7.46 -5.28
CA GLY A 168 -19.48 -7.26 -4.73
C GLY A 168 -20.57 -8.11 -5.41
N ASN A 169 -20.20 -9.12 -6.20
CA ASN A 169 -21.17 -10.00 -6.87
C ASN A 169 -21.83 -10.98 -5.88
N ILE A 170 -21.21 -11.22 -4.73
CA ILE A 170 -21.74 -12.09 -3.68
C ILE A 170 -21.67 -11.35 -2.35
N THR A 171 -22.81 -11.30 -1.65
CA THR A 171 -22.90 -10.77 -0.29
C THR A 171 -22.44 -11.83 0.72
N VAL A 172 -21.46 -11.51 1.56
CA VAL A 172 -20.97 -12.38 2.64
C VAL A 172 -21.54 -11.95 3.99
N LYS A 173 -21.92 -12.92 4.83
CA LYS A 173 -22.55 -12.63 6.13
C LYS A 173 -21.59 -11.99 7.12
N TRP A 174 -20.32 -12.37 7.09
CA TRP A 174 -19.33 -12.02 8.11
C TRP A 174 -18.12 -11.26 7.56
N GLY A 175 -18.35 -10.38 6.58
CA GLY A 175 -17.29 -9.65 5.86
C GLY A 175 -16.34 -8.81 6.74
N TYR A 176 -16.68 -8.50 7.99
CA TYR A 176 -15.78 -7.82 8.93
C TYR A 176 -14.71 -8.78 9.52
N LEU A 177 -14.99 -10.08 9.63
CA LEU A 177 -14.06 -11.05 10.20
C LEU A 177 -12.83 -11.27 9.31
N GLN A 178 -12.97 -11.18 7.99
CA GLN A 178 -11.81 -11.21 7.07
C GLN A 178 -10.91 -9.97 7.18
N VAL A 179 -11.42 -8.83 7.69
CA VAL A 179 -10.62 -7.63 8.00
C VAL A 179 -9.86 -7.88 9.30
N LEU A 180 -10.53 -8.42 10.33
CA LEU A 180 -9.87 -8.83 11.57
C LEU A 180 -8.76 -9.86 11.31
N ALA A 181 -8.97 -10.81 10.39
CA ALA A 181 -7.98 -11.81 10.01
C ALA A 181 -6.66 -11.22 9.46
N GLN A 182 -6.63 -9.96 9.01
CA GLN A 182 -5.41 -9.29 8.57
C GLN A 182 -4.35 -9.17 9.67
N VAL A 183 -4.73 -9.22 10.96
CA VAL A 183 -3.75 -9.20 12.07
C VAL A 183 -2.84 -10.43 12.05
N GLY A 184 -3.17 -11.48 11.28
CA GLY A 184 -2.39 -12.70 11.15
C GLY A 184 -0.96 -12.47 10.66
N LEU A 185 -0.74 -11.63 9.64
CA LEU A 185 0.61 -11.32 9.17
C LEU A 185 1.45 -10.66 10.27
N THR A 186 0.88 -9.66 10.95
CA THR A 186 1.60 -8.97 12.04
C THR A 186 1.86 -9.89 13.22
N ALA A 187 0.89 -10.76 13.56
CA ALA A 187 1.05 -11.79 14.58
C ALA A 187 2.22 -12.72 14.25
N PHE A 188 2.31 -13.20 13.01
CA PHE A 188 3.44 -14.00 12.53
C PHE A 188 4.78 -13.28 12.74
N LEU A 189 4.90 -12.01 12.30
CA LEU A 189 6.14 -11.24 12.44
C LEU A 189 6.58 -11.09 13.91
N ILE A 190 5.63 -10.82 14.80
CA ILE A 190 5.85 -10.68 16.25
C ILE A 190 6.27 -12.03 16.87
N LEU A 191 5.56 -13.12 16.53
CA LEU A 191 5.84 -14.46 17.03
C LEU A 191 7.23 -14.94 16.63
N ILE A 192 7.65 -14.73 15.38
CA ILE A 192 9.02 -15.04 14.95
C ILE A 192 10.03 -14.25 15.76
N SER A 193 9.78 -12.96 16.04
CA SER A 193 10.70 -12.18 16.89
C SER A 193 10.82 -12.74 18.31
N GLY A 194 9.72 -13.22 18.89
CA GLY A 194 9.71 -13.86 20.20
C GLY A 194 10.40 -15.23 20.19
N ALA A 195 10.12 -16.03 19.16
CA ALA A 195 10.66 -17.38 18.98
C ALA A 195 12.18 -17.38 18.82
N LEU A 196 12.75 -16.43 18.08
CA LEU A 196 14.20 -16.29 17.92
C LEU A 196 14.94 -16.06 19.25
N ARG A 197 14.24 -15.67 20.33
CA ARG A 197 14.77 -15.47 21.68
C ARG A 197 14.47 -16.62 22.65
N LEU A 198 13.90 -17.71 22.16
CA LEU A 198 13.66 -18.92 22.95
C LEU A 198 14.76 -19.96 22.67
N PRO A 199 15.26 -20.66 23.71
CA PRO A 199 16.14 -21.80 23.53
C PRO A 199 15.36 -23.11 23.32
N GLY A 200 16.01 -24.10 22.69
CA GLY A 200 15.56 -25.48 22.62
C GLY A 200 14.22 -25.70 21.89
N TRP A 201 13.48 -26.73 22.30
CA TRP A 201 12.24 -27.19 21.66
C TRP A 201 11.11 -26.14 21.68
N ARG A 202 11.06 -25.27 22.69
CA ARG A 202 10.05 -24.20 22.81
C ARG A 202 10.10 -23.22 21.63
N LYS A 203 11.30 -22.95 21.09
CA LYS A 203 11.46 -22.14 19.87
C LYS A 203 10.70 -22.75 18.70
N TYR A 204 10.86 -24.05 18.49
CA TYR A 204 10.23 -24.75 17.37
C TYR A 204 8.70 -24.79 17.53
N LEU A 205 8.17 -24.96 18.74
CA LEU A 205 6.73 -24.83 18.95
C LEU A 205 6.17 -23.47 18.53
N VAL A 206 6.82 -22.38 18.95
CA VAL A 206 6.36 -21.03 18.57
C VAL A 206 6.51 -20.81 17.07
N ILE A 207 7.58 -21.33 16.44
CA ILE A 207 7.75 -21.26 14.97
C ILE A 207 6.64 -22.03 14.26
N THR A 208 6.29 -23.23 14.72
CA THR A 208 5.19 -24.03 14.14
C THR A 208 3.85 -23.30 14.26
N PHE A 209 3.56 -22.71 15.42
CA PHE A 209 2.36 -21.89 15.58
C PHE A 209 2.39 -20.65 14.67
N ALA A 210 3.53 -19.96 14.59
CA ALA A 210 3.71 -18.81 13.69
C ALA A 210 3.50 -19.20 12.22
N ALA A 211 3.98 -20.37 11.80
CA ALA A 211 3.76 -20.91 10.45
C ALA A 211 2.28 -21.21 10.17
N ALA A 212 1.54 -21.73 11.16
CA ALA A 212 0.09 -21.92 11.04
C ALA A 212 -0.64 -20.56 10.89
N VAL A 213 -0.26 -19.55 11.68
CA VAL A 213 -0.82 -18.19 11.56
C VAL A 213 -0.45 -17.54 10.22
N TRP A 214 0.77 -17.77 9.73
CA TRP A 214 1.19 -17.33 8.40
C TRP A 214 0.32 -17.96 7.31
N PHE A 215 0.00 -19.26 7.42
CA PHE A 215 -0.89 -19.94 6.50
C PHE A 215 -2.31 -19.34 6.53
N VAL A 216 -2.84 -19.01 7.71
CA VAL A 216 -4.13 -18.29 7.84
C VAL A 216 -4.10 -16.95 7.10
N ALA A 217 -3.02 -16.18 7.26
CA ALA A 217 -2.85 -14.90 6.56
C ALA A 217 -2.76 -15.11 5.03
N LEU A 218 -2.05 -16.15 4.58
CA LEU A 218 -1.97 -16.50 3.16
C LEU A 218 -3.36 -16.85 2.59
N VAL A 219 -4.13 -17.70 3.26
CA VAL A 219 -5.49 -18.06 2.81
C VAL A 219 -6.37 -16.83 2.68
N ARG A 220 -6.32 -15.90 3.66
CA ARG A 220 -7.05 -14.64 3.57
C ARG A 220 -6.61 -13.82 2.36
N ILE A 221 -5.31 -13.72 2.10
CA ILE A 221 -4.78 -12.96 0.96
C ILE A 221 -5.17 -13.61 -0.38
N LEU A 222 -5.17 -14.94 -0.48
CA LEU A 222 -5.65 -15.62 -1.69
C LEU A 222 -7.16 -15.41 -1.90
N HIS A 223 -7.93 -15.34 -0.82
CA HIS A 223 -9.37 -15.10 -0.90
C HIS A 223 -9.69 -13.63 -1.29
N VAL A 224 -9.19 -12.65 -0.55
CA VAL A 224 -9.62 -11.24 -0.69
C VAL A 224 -8.49 -10.27 -0.98
N GLY A 225 -7.24 -10.74 -0.95
CA GLY A 225 -6.08 -9.94 -1.29
C GLY A 225 -6.01 -9.67 -2.80
N GLY A 226 -5.54 -8.47 -3.12
CA GLY A 226 -5.12 -8.12 -4.48
C GLY A 226 -3.71 -8.60 -4.79
N ARG A 227 -3.31 -8.46 -6.06
CA ARG A 227 -1.94 -8.74 -6.52
C ARG A 227 -0.90 -8.02 -5.65
N LEU A 228 -1.13 -6.74 -5.37
CA LEU A 228 -0.27 -5.92 -4.52
C LEU A 228 -0.17 -6.44 -3.07
N GLU A 229 -1.27 -6.92 -2.47
CA GLU A 229 -1.24 -7.47 -1.11
C GLU A 229 -0.48 -8.81 -1.06
N LEU A 230 -0.64 -9.65 -2.09
CA LEU A 230 0.13 -10.89 -2.22
C LEU A 230 1.62 -10.61 -2.43
N GLY A 231 1.95 -9.64 -3.30
CA GLY A 231 3.30 -9.16 -3.48
C GLY A 231 3.89 -8.70 -2.14
N ALA A 232 3.20 -7.81 -1.43
CA ALA A 232 3.62 -7.34 -0.11
C ALA A 232 3.93 -8.49 0.85
N PHE A 233 3.03 -9.48 0.93
CA PHE A 233 3.16 -10.62 1.82
C PHE A 233 4.43 -11.43 1.57
N ILE A 234 4.84 -11.57 0.32
CA ILE A 234 6.07 -12.26 -0.09
C ILE A 234 7.30 -11.36 0.10
N PHE A 235 7.20 -10.07 -0.25
CA PHE A 235 8.32 -9.14 -0.23
C PHE A 235 8.76 -8.72 1.17
N ILE A 236 7.83 -8.57 2.10
CA ILE A 236 8.12 -8.04 3.44
C ILE A 236 9.20 -8.87 4.16
N PRO A 237 9.09 -10.21 4.25
CA PRO A 237 10.15 -11.02 4.85
C PRO A 237 11.49 -10.94 4.11
N VAL A 238 11.47 -10.97 2.77
CA VAL A 238 12.69 -10.93 1.93
C VAL A 238 13.41 -9.59 2.09
N LEU A 239 12.67 -8.49 2.05
CA LEU A 239 13.18 -7.14 2.23
C LEU A 239 13.74 -6.94 3.64
N ALA A 240 13.07 -7.48 4.66
CA ALA A 240 13.56 -7.46 6.04
C ALA A 240 14.89 -8.22 6.21
N LEU A 241 15.03 -9.39 5.54
CA LEU A 241 16.31 -10.12 5.49
C LEU A 241 17.39 -9.29 4.79
N GLY A 242 17.05 -8.60 3.69
CA GLY A 242 17.94 -7.67 3.01
C GLY A 242 18.45 -6.55 3.92
N PHE A 243 17.58 -5.99 4.79
CA PHE A 243 18.00 -4.98 5.76
C PHE A 243 18.83 -5.53 6.93
N LEU A 244 18.64 -6.79 7.30
CA LEU A 244 19.46 -7.47 8.32
C LEU A 244 20.80 -7.98 7.77
N ALA A 245 20.93 -8.08 6.45
CA ALA A 245 22.10 -8.62 5.80
C ALA A 245 23.33 -7.74 6.06
N LYS A 246 24.38 -8.34 6.62
CA LYS A 246 25.67 -7.66 6.83
C LYS A 246 26.47 -7.50 5.52
N SER A 247 26.18 -8.33 4.52
CA SER A 247 26.89 -8.37 3.24
C SER A 247 26.10 -7.65 2.15
N LYS A 248 26.78 -6.76 1.42
CA LYS A 248 26.21 -6.03 0.27
C LYS A 248 25.65 -6.99 -0.80
N GLY A 249 26.30 -8.14 -1.03
CA GLY A 249 25.84 -9.12 -2.02
C GLY A 249 24.50 -9.75 -1.65
N HIS A 250 24.30 -10.08 -0.37
CA HIS A 250 23.03 -10.62 0.12
C HIS A 250 21.90 -9.60 0.05
N ALA A 251 22.20 -8.32 0.34
CA ALA A 251 21.23 -7.25 0.16
C ALA A 251 20.86 -7.08 -1.31
N ILE A 252 21.85 -7.02 -2.23
CA ILE A 252 21.61 -6.93 -3.68
C ILE A 252 20.76 -8.10 -4.16
N PHE A 253 21.08 -9.33 -3.75
CA PHE A 253 20.30 -10.51 -4.11
C PHE A 253 18.85 -10.42 -3.60
N ALA A 254 18.64 -10.04 -2.34
CA ALA A 254 17.30 -9.85 -1.80
C ALA A 254 16.51 -8.78 -2.57
N PHE A 255 17.14 -7.66 -2.92
CA PHE A 255 16.51 -6.63 -3.75
C PHE A 255 16.22 -7.11 -5.17
N ALA A 256 17.11 -7.90 -5.79
CA ALA A 256 16.89 -8.47 -7.11
C ALA A 256 15.71 -9.46 -7.10
N VAL A 257 15.60 -10.30 -6.07
CA VAL A 257 14.45 -11.22 -5.89
C VAL A 257 13.15 -10.45 -5.71
N VAL A 258 13.14 -9.40 -4.88
CA VAL A 258 11.96 -8.53 -4.72
C VAL A 258 11.59 -7.86 -6.04
N GLY A 259 12.56 -7.32 -6.77
CA GLY A 259 12.33 -6.68 -8.07
C GLY A 259 11.75 -7.65 -9.11
N ALA A 260 12.33 -8.84 -9.24
CA ALA A 260 11.86 -9.86 -10.17
C ALA A 260 10.44 -10.33 -9.85
N ALA A 261 10.15 -10.62 -8.58
CA ALA A 261 8.82 -11.05 -8.20
C ALA A 261 7.79 -9.89 -8.22
N ALA A 262 8.19 -8.63 -8.02
CA ALA A 262 7.31 -7.47 -8.23
C ALA A 262 6.90 -7.35 -9.70
N LEU A 263 7.84 -7.56 -10.63
CA LEU A 263 7.54 -7.62 -12.05
C LEU A 263 6.55 -8.74 -12.38
N ILE A 264 6.71 -9.93 -11.78
CA ILE A 264 5.73 -11.02 -11.97
C ILE A 264 4.35 -10.59 -11.46
N VAL A 265 4.26 -10.08 -10.23
CA VAL A 265 2.98 -9.68 -9.60
C VAL A 265 2.27 -8.55 -10.35
N LEU A 266 3.01 -7.60 -10.92
CA LEU A 266 2.43 -6.50 -11.71
C LEU A 266 1.91 -6.99 -13.07
N ASN A 267 2.47 -8.08 -13.61
CA ASN A 267 2.11 -8.63 -14.92
C ASN A 267 1.11 -9.78 -14.87
N THR A 268 0.70 -10.21 -13.68
CA THR A 268 -0.45 -11.11 -13.59
C THR A 268 -1.71 -10.34 -13.97
N SER A 269 -2.59 -10.98 -14.72
CA SER A 269 -3.90 -10.50 -15.12
C SER A 269 -4.92 -10.59 -13.97
N HIS A 270 -6.17 -10.17 -14.22
CA HIS A 270 -7.22 -10.21 -13.20
C HIS A 270 -7.67 -11.65 -12.89
N SER A 271 -7.35 -12.62 -13.75
CA SER A 271 -7.64 -14.05 -13.51
C SER A 271 -6.66 -14.75 -12.57
N PHE A 272 -5.59 -14.07 -12.14
CA PHE A 272 -4.55 -14.64 -11.29
C PHE A 272 -5.07 -15.27 -9.99
N SER A 273 -6.19 -14.76 -9.47
CA SER A 273 -6.82 -15.32 -8.28
C SER A 273 -7.42 -16.73 -8.49
N HIS A 274 -7.70 -17.13 -9.73
CA HIS A 274 -8.28 -18.43 -10.07
C HIS A 274 -7.23 -19.50 -10.37
N ASP A 275 -6.14 -19.14 -11.07
CA ASP A 275 -5.04 -20.06 -11.38
C ASP A 275 -3.68 -19.39 -11.24
N PRO A 276 -3.23 -19.11 -9.99
CA PRO A 276 -1.99 -18.39 -9.76
C PRO A 276 -0.77 -19.16 -10.29
N LEU A 277 -0.80 -20.49 -10.27
CA LEU A 277 0.29 -21.32 -10.74
C LEU A 277 0.35 -21.40 -12.26
N GLY A 278 -0.78 -21.65 -12.93
CA GLY A 278 -0.83 -21.65 -14.39
C GLY A 278 -0.44 -20.30 -14.96
N GLU A 279 -0.88 -19.22 -14.33
CA GLU A 279 -0.57 -17.87 -14.79
C GLU A 279 0.89 -17.47 -14.57
N ILE A 280 1.53 -17.88 -13.46
CA ILE A 280 2.98 -17.72 -13.29
C ILE A 280 3.74 -18.47 -14.38
N ILE A 281 3.33 -19.70 -14.71
CA ILE A 281 3.96 -20.49 -15.77
C ILE A 281 3.82 -19.79 -17.12
N THR A 282 2.63 -19.27 -17.43
CA THR A 282 2.36 -18.50 -18.65
C THR A 282 3.21 -17.22 -18.73
N ILE A 283 3.35 -16.48 -17.63
CA ILE A 283 4.18 -15.28 -17.56
C ILE A 283 5.65 -15.64 -17.76
N LEU A 284 6.14 -16.67 -17.10
CA LEU A 284 7.54 -17.12 -17.24
C LEU A 284 7.84 -17.62 -18.66
N SER A 285 6.89 -18.30 -19.31
CA SER A 285 7.06 -18.76 -20.70
C SER A 285 7.00 -17.62 -21.72
N ASN A 286 6.30 -16.53 -21.41
CA ASN A 286 6.10 -15.38 -22.31
C ASN A 286 7.01 -14.18 -21.98
N MET A 287 7.70 -14.20 -20.84
CA MET A 287 8.51 -13.10 -20.29
C MET A 287 9.55 -12.58 -21.29
N GLN A 288 10.12 -13.46 -22.11
CA GLN A 288 11.19 -13.11 -23.04
C GLN A 288 10.70 -12.38 -24.31
N ARG A 289 9.42 -12.53 -24.68
CA ARG A 289 8.82 -11.87 -25.86
C ARG A 289 8.03 -10.60 -25.53
N ALA A 290 7.61 -10.42 -24.27
CA ALA A 290 6.69 -9.36 -23.86
C ALA A 290 7.24 -8.42 -22.76
N LEU A 291 8.52 -8.51 -22.38
CA LEU A 291 9.08 -7.74 -21.25
C LEU A 291 8.88 -6.22 -21.37
N ASN A 292 9.00 -5.68 -22.61
CA ASN A 292 8.78 -4.26 -22.87
C ASN A 292 7.31 -3.87 -22.66
N ASP A 293 6.37 -4.65 -23.18
CA ASP A 293 4.93 -4.38 -23.05
C ASP A 293 4.48 -4.50 -21.59
N HIS A 294 5.05 -5.46 -20.86
CA HIS A 294 4.86 -5.66 -19.43
C HIS A 294 5.37 -4.50 -18.57
N ILE A 295 6.55 -3.96 -18.87
CA ILE A 295 7.08 -2.78 -18.17
C ILE A 295 6.22 -1.57 -18.49
N VAL A 296 5.83 -1.37 -19.75
CA VAL A 296 4.97 -0.26 -20.17
C VAL A 296 3.60 -0.34 -19.50
N PHE A 297 3.01 -1.54 -19.40
CA PHE A 297 1.75 -1.77 -18.71
C PHE A 297 1.84 -1.43 -17.21
N ALA A 298 2.86 -1.94 -16.52
CA ALA A 298 3.08 -1.62 -15.11
C ALA A 298 3.25 -0.10 -14.89
N LEU A 299 3.99 0.58 -15.77
CA LEU A 299 4.17 2.03 -15.73
C LEU A 299 2.88 2.81 -16.02
N ALA A 300 1.99 2.27 -16.86
CA ALA A 300 0.68 2.86 -17.13
C ALA A 300 -0.22 2.86 -15.91
N ASP A 301 -0.28 1.73 -15.20
CA ASP A 301 -1.04 1.61 -13.95
C ASP A 301 -0.56 2.66 -12.95
N PHE A 302 0.77 2.82 -12.80
CA PHE A 302 1.37 3.84 -11.95
C PHE A 302 0.94 5.27 -12.30
N GLY A 303 0.50 5.55 -13.53
CA GLY A 303 0.11 6.89 -13.95
C GLY A 303 -1.31 7.32 -13.58
N PHE A 304 -2.17 6.41 -13.12
CA PHE A 304 -3.53 6.73 -12.69
C PHE A 304 -3.66 7.92 -11.71
N PRO A 305 -2.78 8.12 -10.71
CA PRO A 305 -2.84 9.28 -9.82
C PRO A 305 -2.82 10.61 -10.58
N HIS A 306 -2.08 10.68 -11.69
CA HIS A 306 -2.05 11.86 -12.55
C HIS A 306 -3.43 12.22 -13.12
N ILE A 307 -4.22 11.21 -13.52
CA ILE A 307 -5.58 11.40 -14.06
C ILE A 307 -6.58 11.68 -12.96
N VAL A 308 -6.52 10.93 -11.87
CA VAL A 308 -7.42 11.12 -10.72
C VAL A 308 -7.28 12.54 -10.21
N SER A 309 -6.05 13.01 -10.06
CA SER A 309 -5.76 14.39 -9.66
C SER A 309 -6.38 15.41 -10.62
N ALA A 310 -6.18 15.26 -11.93
CA ALA A 310 -6.75 16.18 -12.92
C ALA A 310 -8.29 16.15 -12.95
N HIS A 311 -8.89 14.96 -12.92
CA HIS A 311 -10.34 14.76 -12.87
C HIS A 311 -10.95 15.34 -11.58
N THR A 312 -10.30 15.17 -10.43
CA THR A 312 -10.79 15.75 -9.17
C THR A 312 -10.87 17.28 -9.24
N LEU A 313 -9.99 17.96 -10.00
CA LEU A 313 -10.08 19.40 -10.21
C LEU A 313 -11.28 19.84 -11.06
N THR A 314 -11.84 18.96 -11.90
CA THR A 314 -12.99 19.30 -12.75
C THR A 314 -14.32 19.03 -12.06
N VAL A 315 -14.36 18.13 -11.07
CA VAL A 315 -15.59 17.74 -10.37
C VAL A 315 -15.76 18.39 -8.99
N VAL A 316 -14.70 18.95 -8.40
CA VAL A 316 -14.73 19.62 -7.09
C VAL A 316 -14.48 21.12 -7.24
N PRO A 317 -15.28 22.00 -6.60
CA PRO A 317 -16.37 21.69 -5.66
C PRO A 317 -17.76 21.56 -6.28
N GLU A 318 -17.89 21.73 -7.60
CA GLU A 318 -19.19 21.95 -8.24
C GLU A 318 -20.09 20.71 -8.27
N ILE A 319 -19.52 19.53 -8.55
CA ILE A 319 -20.26 18.26 -8.60
C ILE A 319 -20.18 17.55 -7.25
N ILE A 320 -18.98 17.48 -6.67
CA ILE A 320 -18.75 16.95 -5.32
C ILE A 320 -18.29 18.12 -4.43
N GLY A 321 -19.14 18.48 -3.46
CA GLY A 321 -18.80 19.49 -2.47
C GLY A 321 -17.63 19.08 -1.57
N PHE A 322 -16.93 20.07 -1.01
CA PHE A 322 -15.84 19.83 -0.07
C PHE A 322 -16.29 19.02 1.15
N ARG A 323 -15.42 18.12 1.60
CA ARG A 323 -15.70 17.14 2.65
C ARG A 323 -15.04 17.45 3.99
N TYR A 324 -14.20 18.47 4.05
CA TYR A 324 -13.59 18.99 5.29
C TYR A 324 -12.96 17.91 6.18
N PHE A 325 -12.27 16.94 5.57
CA PHE A 325 -11.63 15.80 6.24
C PHE A 325 -12.58 14.81 6.96
N ILE A 326 -13.90 14.87 6.72
CA ILE A 326 -14.86 13.95 7.36
C ILE A 326 -14.59 12.48 7.03
N ASP A 327 -13.95 12.18 5.90
CA ASP A 327 -13.59 10.81 5.51
C ASP A 327 -12.58 10.13 6.46
N LEU A 328 -11.82 10.90 7.27
CA LEU A 328 -10.93 10.32 8.29
C LEU A 328 -11.71 9.63 9.42
N PRO A 329 -12.57 10.35 10.20
CA PRO A 329 -13.37 9.70 11.24
C PRO A 329 -14.41 8.74 10.64
N LEU A 330 -14.94 9.05 9.46
CA LEU A 330 -15.89 8.18 8.77
C LEU A 330 -15.23 6.85 8.37
N GLY A 331 -13.99 6.88 7.89
CA GLY A 331 -13.23 5.67 7.59
C GLY A 331 -13.09 4.75 8.81
N LEU A 332 -12.86 5.31 10.00
CA LEU A 332 -12.85 4.53 11.25
C LEU A 332 -14.23 3.96 11.60
N ALA A 333 -15.29 4.75 11.43
CA ALA A 333 -16.66 4.30 11.67
C ALA A 333 -17.04 3.11 10.78
N TYR A 334 -16.64 3.15 9.50
CA TYR A 334 -16.85 2.07 8.54
C TYR A 334 -16.05 0.79 8.83
N MET A 335 -15.04 0.84 9.71
CA MET A 335 -14.35 -0.38 10.17
C MET A 335 -15.14 -1.13 11.25
N LEU A 336 -16.11 -0.48 11.89
CA LEU A 336 -16.92 -1.10 12.93
C LEU A 336 -18.01 -1.99 12.31
N PRO A 337 -18.42 -3.08 12.96
CA PRO A 337 -19.51 -3.90 12.46
C PRO A 337 -20.80 -3.07 12.40
N ASN A 338 -21.48 -3.09 11.25
CA ASN A 338 -22.81 -2.51 11.14
C ASN A 338 -23.84 -3.45 11.79
N PHE A 339 -24.12 -3.22 13.07
CA PHE A 339 -25.10 -4.02 13.83
C PHE A 339 -26.56 -3.70 13.49
N SER A 340 -26.83 -2.56 12.85
CA SER A 340 -28.19 -2.12 12.51
C SER A 340 -28.72 -2.69 11.19
N GLY A 341 -27.87 -3.29 10.35
CA GLY A 341 -28.26 -3.83 9.04
C GLY A 341 -28.64 -2.78 7.99
N VAL A 342 -28.82 -1.52 8.38
CA VAL A 342 -29.05 -0.36 7.50
C VAL A 342 -27.76 0.47 7.46
N GLU A 343 -27.26 0.76 6.26
CA GLU A 343 -26.13 1.68 6.09
C GLU A 343 -26.63 3.11 6.27
N THR A 344 -26.41 3.68 7.45
CA THR A 344 -26.81 5.05 7.81
C THR A 344 -25.66 6.06 7.68
N LEU A 345 -24.45 5.56 7.41
CA LEU A 345 -23.26 6.39 7.27
C LEU A 345 -23.26 7.10 5.90
N PRO A 346 -22.78 8.35 5.82
CA PRO A 346 -22.58 9.04 4.55
C PRO A 346 -21.64 8.24 3.64
N PRO A 347 -21.84 8.25 2.31
CA PRO A 347 -20.96 7.54 1.39
C PRO A 347 -19.52 8.08 1.49
N MET A 348 -18.56 7.16 1.53
CA MET A 348 -17.12 7.47 1.47
C MET A 348 -16.74 8.10 0.13
N ILE A 349 -15.66 8.89 0.12
CA ILE A 349 -15.16 9.48 -1.12
C ILE A 349 -14.84 8.44 -2.20
N LEU A 350 -14.37 7.25 -1.83
CA LEU A 350 -14.14 6.15 -2.77
C LEU A 350 -15.41 5.76 -3.52
N SER A 351 -16.53 5.64 -2.81
CA SER A 351 -17.83 5.27 -3.40
C SER A 351 -18.37 6.35 -4.34
N LEU A 352 -18.04 7.62 -4.09
CA LEU A 352 -18.37 8.73 -4.98
C LEU A 352 -17.45 8.74 -6.21
N GLN A 353 -16.15 8.57 -6.01
CA GLN A 353 -15.15 8.51 -7.08
C GLN A 353 -15.47 7.37 -8.05
N VAL A 354 -15.74 6.16 -7.57
CA VAL A 354 -16.00 4.98 -8.43
C VAL A 354 -17.24 5.17 -9.32
N LYS A 355 -18.20 6.03 -8.94
CA LYS A 355 -19.36 6.35 -9.78
C LYS A 355 -19.01 7.26 -10.96
N LEU A 356 -18.00 8.12 -10.81
CA LEU A 356 -17.57 9.09 -11.82
C LEU A 356 -16.38 8.58 -12.64
N LEU A 357 -15.46 7.87 -11.98
CA LEU A 357 -14.25 7.29 -12.52
C LEU A 357 -14.11 5.85 -12.01
N PRO A 358 -14.76 4.87 -12.69
CA PRO A 358 -14.77 3.49 -12.22
C PRO A 358 -13.36 2.89 -12.23
N TRP A 359 -13.06 2.04 -11.26
CA TRP A 359 -11.82 1.24 -11.14
C TRP A 359 -10.53 1.98 -10.79
N ILE A 360 -10.53 3.32 -10.72
CA ILE A 360 -9.35 4.08 -10.28
C ILE A 360 -9.56 4.65 -8.87
N PRO A 361 -8.76 4.22 -7.87
CA PRO A 361 -8.94 4.66 -6.50
C PRO A 361 -8.46 6.10 -6.32
N VAL A 362 -8.91 6.70 -5.23
CA VAL A 362 -8.48 8.04 -4.79
C VAL A 362 -7.02 7.98 -4.34
N ASP A 363 -6.25 9.00 -4.68
CA ASP A 363 -4.87 9.21 -4.24
C ASP A 363 -4.79 10.29 -3.13
N LEU A 364 -3.60 10.49 -2.53
CA LEU A 364 -3.44 11.46 -1.43
C LEU A 364 -3.71 12.91 -1.89
N PHE A 365 -3.38 13.22 -3.14
CA PHE A 365 -3.64 14.53 -3.75
C PHE A 365 -5.14 14.80 -3.80
N SER A 366 -5.88 13.89 -4.42
CA SER A 366 -7.31 13.99 -4.66
C SER A 366 -8.06 13.94 -3.34
N PHE A 367 -7.63 13.12 -2.38
CA PHE A 367 -8.18 13.15 -1.02
C PHE A 367 -8.04 14.54 -0.36
N GLY A 368 -6.86 15.15 -0.47
CA GLY A 368 -6.64 16.52 0.02
C GLY A 368 -7.56 17.53 -0.68
N TYR A 369 -7.69 17.41 -2.01
CA TYR A 369 -8.51 18.32 -2.80
C TYR A 369 -10.01 18.16 -2.51
N TYR A 370 -10.52 16.93 -2.40
CA TYR A 370 -11.88 16.64 -1.94
C TYR A 370 -12.15 17.18 -0.55
N SER A 371 -11.14 17.21 0.32
CA SER A 371 -11.30 17.72 1.67
C SER A 371 -11.46 19.23 1.68
N LEU A 372 -10.53 19.98 1.11
CA LEU A 372 -10.43 21.44 1.27
C LEU A 372 -9.74 22.14 0.08
N GLY A 373 -9.88 21.59 -1.12
CA GLY A 373 -9.25 22.10 -2.34
C GLY A 373 -7.72 22.11 -2.21
N THR A 374 -7.06 23.11 -2.80
CA THR A 374 -5.60 23.26 -2.74
C THR A 374 -5.08 23.26 -1.30
N LEU A 375 -5.77 23.94 -0.36
CA LEU A 375 -5.35 23.97 1.05
C LEU A 375 -5.38 22.57 1.67
N GLY A 376 -6.40 21.78 1.36
CA GLY A 376 -6.48 20.39 1.81
C GLY A 376 -5.31 19.55 1.29
N VAL A 377 -4.89 19.72 0.03
CA VAL A 377 -3.69 19.05 -0.52
C VAL A 377 -2.43 19.44 0.24
N LEU A 378 -2.22 20.72 0.54
CA LEU A 378 -1.04 21.16 1.28
C LEU A 378 -1.02 20.58 2.70
N ILE A 379 -2.16 20.54 3.38
CA ILE A 379 -2.30 19.97 4.72
C ILE A 379 -2.02 18.46 4.71
N THR A 380 -2.62 17.71 3.77
CA THR A 380 -2.41 16.25 3.70
C THR A 380 -0.96 15.91 3.42
N PHE A 381 -0.32 16.61 2.49
CA PHE A 381 1.10 16.38 2.19
C PHE A 381 2.01 16.77 3.35
N ALA A 382 1.74 17.88 4.06
CA ALA A 382 2.49 18.24 5.26
C ALA A 382 2.37 17.17 6.36
N ALA A 383 1.15 16.68 6.62
CA ALA A 383 0.90 15.62 7.59
C ALA A 383 1.59 14.30 7.17
N PHE A 384 1.53 13.97 5.89
CA PHE A 384 2.21 12.80 5.33
C PHE A 384 3.73 12.92 5.48
N GLY A 385 4.31 14.09 5.17
CA GLY A 385 5.74 14.36 5.40
C GLY A 385 6.15 14.19 6.86
N ALA A 386 5.35 14.71 7.79
CA ALA A 386 5.57 14.51 9.23
C ALA A 386 5.52 13.02 9.62
N LEU A 387 4.57 12.27 9.04
CA LEU A 387 4.46 10.83 9.25
C LEU A 387 5.68 10.06 8.73
N LEU A 388 6.19 10.39 7.53
CA LEU A 388 7.42 9.81 7.00
C LEU A 388 8.61 10.05 7.94
N ALA A 389 8.74 11.26 8.50
CA ALA A 389 9.81 11.59 9.45
C ALA A 389 9.70 10.79 10.75
N LEU A 390 8.48 10.58 11.27
CA LEU A 390 8.22 9.72 12.42
C LEU A 390 8.68 8.28 12.15
N PHE A 391 8.31 7.71 11.01
CA PHE A 391 8.70 6.36 10.62
C PHE A 391 10.20 6.23 10.32
N ASP A 392 10.82 7.27 9.78
CA ASP A 392 12.27 7.30 9.63
C ASP A 392 12.99 7.28 10.98
N GLY A 393 12.60 8.14 11.92
CA GLY A 393 13.17 8.14 13.26
C GLY A 393 12.97 6.81 13.99
N TRP A 394 11.77 6.22 13.87
CA TRP A 394 11.40 5.03 14.62
C TRP A 394 11.91 3.71 14.01
N LEU A 395 11.82 3.54 12.68
CA LEU A 395 12.04 2.25 12.02
C LEU A 395 13.31 2.20 11.17
N THR A 396 13.80 3.31 10.59
CA THR A 396 14.99 3.27 9.72
C THR A 396 16.26 2.85 10.47
N GLU A 397 16.37 3.21 11.76
CA GLU A 397 17.47 2.77 12.64
C GLU A 397 17.09 1.64 13.60
N SER A 398 15.91 1.05 13.42
CA SER A 398 15.48 -0.06 14.26
C SER A 398 16.46 -1.23 14.16
N SER A 399 16.57 -2.01 15.22
CA SER A 399 17.46 -3.19 15.25
C SER A 399 16.67 -4.46 15.52
N GLY A 400 17.19 -5.58 15.01
CA GLY A 400 16.59 -6.90 15.15
C GLY A 400 15.44 -7.17 14.17
N TRP A 401 14.95 -8.42 14.20
CA TRP A 401 13.96 -8.92 13.25
C TRP A 401 12.67 -8.09 13.21
N LEU A 402 12.07 -7.79 14.36
CA LEU A 402 10.80 -7.08 14.42
C LEU A 402 10.88 -5.66 13.84
N GLY A 403 11.94 -4.93 14.19
CA GLY A 403 12.18 -3.59 13.65
C GLY A 403 12.31 -3.60 12.12
N GLN A 404 13.12 -4.50 11.57
CA GLN A 404 13.34 -4.57 10.13
C GLN A 404 12.14 -5.12 9.36
N THR A 405 11.34 -6.02 9.93
CA THR A 405 10.09 -6.48 9.29
C THR A 405 9.00 -5.42 9.33
N LEU A 406 8.85 -4.69 10.43
CA LEU A 406 7.95 -3.53 10.47
C LEU A 406 8.40 -2.46 9.50
N ARG A 407 9.71 -2.17 9.42
CA ARG A 407 10.25 -1.23 8.43
C ARG A 407 9.91 -1.66 7.00
N ALA A 408 10.15 -2.92 6.65
CA ALA A 408 9.83 -3.46 5.33
C ALA A 408 8.32 -3.38 5.03
N ALA A 409 7.47 -3.76 5.98
CA ALA A 409 6.01 -3.67 5.86
C ALA A 409 5.54 -2.24 5.63
N TRP A 410 6.02 -1.30 6.42
CA TRP A 410 5.65 0.11 6.30
C TRP A 410 6.22 0.77 5.05
N LEU A 411 7.42 0.41 4.60
CA LEU A 411 7.99 0.91 3.33
C LEU A 411 7.18 0.46 2.12
N PHE A 412 6.54 -0.70 2.19
CA PHE A 412 5.61 -1.15 1.15
C PHE A 412 4.22 -0.54 1.34
N TYR A 413 3.75 -0.39 2.58
CA TYR A 413 2.38 0.05 2.83
C TYR A 413 2.19 1.58 2.72
N LEU A 414 3.01 2.38 3.40
CA LEU A 414 2.75 3.81 3.57
C LEU A 414 2.99 4.62 2.29
N PRO A 415 4.13 4.49 1.58
CA PRO A 415 4.37 5.22 0.34
C PRO A 415 3.31 4.92 -0.73
N PHE A 416 2.80 3.68 -0.84
CA PHE A 416 1.77 3.34 -1.83
C PHE A 416 0.43 4.07 -1.60
N ARG A 417 0.15 4.55 -0.39
CA ARG A 417 -1.03 5.38 -0.11
C ARG A 417 -0.95 6.79 -0.71
N LEU A 418 0.24 7.22 -1.15
CA LEU A 418 0.36 8.42 -1.99
C LEU A 418 -0.40 8.27 -3.30
N LEU A 419 -0.48 7.05 -3.82
CA LEU A 419 -0.94 6.76 -5.17
C LEU A 419 -2.32 6.07 -5.19
N TYR A 420 -2.61 5.19 -4.21
CA TYR A 420 -3.80 4.32 -4.29
C TYR A 420 -4.49 4.06 -2.94
N ALA A 421 -5.00 5.11 -2.28
CA ALA A 421 -5.96 4.95 -1.19
C ALA A 421 -6.60 6.27 -0.73
N ASP A 422 -7.91 6.24 -0.50
CA ASP A 422 -8.55 7.11 0.47
C ASP A 422 -8.34 6.60 1.92
N PRO A 423 -8.70 7.39 2.95
CA PRO A 423 -8.55 6.98 4.34
C PRO A 423 -9.19 5.64 4.72
N TYR A 424 -10.39 5.33 4.22
CA TYR A 424 -11.06 4.07 4.54
C TYR A 424 -10.31 2.90 3.90
N ALA A 425 -9.99 2.98 2.61
CA ALA A 425 -9.21 1.93 1.94
C ALA A 425 -7.84 1.72 2.61
N ALA A 426 -7.17 2.81 3.01
CA ALA A 426 -5.93 2.74 3.76
C ALA A 426 -6.12 2.01 5.10
N LEU A 427 -7.06 2.46 5.94
CA LEU A 427 -7.32 1.87 7.24
C LEU A 427 -7.77 0.40 7.15
N GLN A 428 -8.67 0.08 6.22
CA GLN A 428 -9.21 -1.26 6.02
C GLN A 428 -8.14 -2.25 5.56
N SER A 429 -7.29 -1.90 4.58
CA SER A 429 -6.23 -2.79 4.09
C SER A 429 -4.98 -2.78 4.97
N GLY A 430 -4.81 -1.75 5.80
CA GLY A 430 -3.71 -1.61 6.74
C GLY A 430 -4.01 -2.07 8.15
N PHE A 431 -5.24 -2.50 8.45
CA PHE A 431 -5.72 -2.71 9.81
C PHE A 431 -4.77 -3.59 10.62
N GLY A 432 -4.40 -4.75 10.07
CA GLY A 432 -3.47 -5.68 10.73
C GLY A 432 -2.10 -5.07 11.04
N LEU A 433 -1.55 -4.30 10.11
CA LEU A 433 -0.25 -3.64 10.27
C LEU A 433 -0.35 -2.50 11.28
N ILE A 434 -1.36 -1.63 11.15
CA ILE A 434 -1.60 -0.50 12.06
C ILE A 434 -1.81 -1.00 13.49
N ALA A 435 -2.73 -1.93 13.70
CA ALA A 435 -3.06 -2.44 15.03
C ALA A 435 -1.85 -3.07 15.73
N GLY A 436 -1.11 -3.93 15.03
CA GLY A 436 0.09 -4.54 15.62
C GLY A 436 1.21 -3.52 15.84
N THR A 437 1.35 -2.52 14.95
CA THR A 437 2.32 -1.43 15.11
C THR A 437 2.02 -0.60 16.36
N VAL A 438 0.75 -0.25 16.60
CA VAL A 438 0.30 0.46 17.80
C VAL A 438 0.61 -0.37 19.05
N LEU A 439 0.31 -1.66 19.06
CA LEU A 439 0.62 -2.55 20.20
C LEU A 439 2.13 -2.61 20.49
N ILE A 440 2.97 -2.69 19.46
CA ILE A 440 4.42 -2.68 19.62
C ILE A 440 4.93 -1.31 20.09
N ALA A 441 4.37 -0.21 19.60
CA ALA A 441 4.71 1.13 20.06
C ALA A 441 4.36 1.31 21.54
N VAL A 442 3.15 0.89 21.96
CA VAL A 442 2.73 0.91 23.37
C VAL A 442 3.66 0.04 24.23
N LEU A 443 4.00 -1.17 23.78
CA LEU A 443 4.93 -2.04 24.50
C LEU A 443 6.33 -1.40 24.63
N ALA A 444 6.82 -0.75 23.58
CA ALA A 444 8.11 -0.06 23.58
C ALA A 444 8.12 1.10 24.57
N LEU A 445 7.06 1.93 24.58
CA LEU A 445 6.89 3.03 25.53
C LEU A 445 6.83 2.52 26.98
N TRP A 446 6.04 1.46 27.23
CA TRP A 446 5.94 0.85 28.55
C TRP A 446 7.27 0.27 29.04
N ALA A 447 8.01 -0.43 28.16
CA ALA A 447 9.32 -0.98 28.49
C ALA A 447 10.37 0.12 28.76
N ALA A 448 10.30 1.24 28.03
CA ALA A 448 11.14 2.40 28.29
C ALA A 448 10.82 3.06 29.64
N TRP A 449 9.52 3.22 29.97
CA TRP A 449 9.09 3.79 31.24
C TRP A 449 9.54 2.94 32.44
N ARG A 450 9.38 1.61 32.38
CA ARG A 450 9.83 0.71 33.46
C ARG A 450 11.33 0.77 33.73
N ARG A 451 12.16 1.02 32.70
CA ARG A 451 13.61 1.16 32.85
C ARG A 451 14.07 2.49 33.44
N ARG A 452 13.21 3.50 33.44
CA ARG A 452 13.50 4.81 34.06
C ARG A 452 13.08 4.87 35.53
N GLY A 453 12.13 4.02 35.93
CA GLY A 453 11.62 3.94 37.31
C GLY A 453 12.27 2.85 38.16
N ALA A 454 13.19 2.08 37.59
CA ALA A 454 14.08 1.13 38.27
C ALA A 454 15.51 1.67 38.20
#